data_AF-A0A0Q9SNQ6-F1
#
_entry.id   AF-A0A0Q9SNQ6-F1
#
_cell.length_a   1.000
_cell.length_b   1.000
_cell.length_c   1.000
_cell.angle_alpha   90.00
_cell.angle_beta   90.00
_cell.angle_gamma   90.00
#
_symmetry.space_group_name_H-M   'P 1'
#
loop_
_entity.id
_entity.type
_entity.pdbx_description
1 polymer ?
#
loop_
_entity_poly.entity_id
_entity_poly.type
_entity_poly.pdbx_seq_one_letter_code
_entity_poly.pdbx_strand_id
1 'polypeptide(L)'
;MGVGALVTTGVTLAGASPSGAAVASAGDEILLDSYAGTDDQKLTATLAAAKASTPRRPIRLAARSHTFSLTRTTFSGLRILGPNIGWQNPEIGGSNGALPQCTVTLNCGSGASAWLVGTATTYDVTVAGICFLSSNGVTQFYHHPFSAGTSYATRLDTLTFFGFKHVLGTPADPFSATLNTWAGDWTLVGVQDTQFSLRGSDNWFVPSSMNYGWAGANGGKYLMRFSNVAKSSVKHLYLTARGGSRGVLVEGTASQQGGLAFSDCVIEGQNAGDPAMGALIVVKGGGVSFTNTRLNFGMARPSDFTDQQDTALVMVTGGVCLLTHTWVNRATATAESVPVVAVSGGQAHVSTLMGMGGNWTGKPKTTRTGGVLVADSTVTAA
;
A
#
# COMPACT_ATOMS: atom_id res chain seq x y z
N MET A 1 13.39 -30.25 -74.18
CA MET A 1 13.75 -31.65 -73.90
C MET A 1 15.16 -31.65 -73.34
N GLY A 2 15.47 -31.98 -72.09
CA GLY A 2 14.72 -32.57 -71.00
C GLY A 2 15.81 -33.18 -70.10
N VAL A 3 16.00 -32.64 -68.89
CA VAL A 3 16.90 -33.25 -67.90
C VAL A 3 16.00 -33.80 -66.82
N GLY A 4 15.97 -35.12 -66.74
CA GLY A 4 15.13 -35.86 -65.82
C GLY A 4 15.68 -35.86 -64.40
N ALA A 5 14.76 -36.01 -63.44
CA ALA A 5 15.05 -36.68 -62.19
C ALA A 5 13.83 -37.52 -61.81
N LEU A 6 14.13 -38.78 -61.56
CA LEU A 6 13.26 -39.93 -61.33
C LEU A 6 12.67 -39.88 -59.91
N VAL A 7 11.40 -40.29 -59.82
CA VAL A 7 10.65 -40.57 -58.59
C VAL A 7 11.14 -41.88 -57.95
N THR A 8 11.34 -41.90 -56.64
CA THR A 8 11.06 -43.10 -55.83
C THR A 8 10.62 -42.71 -54.42
N THR A 9 9.37 -43.05 -54.12
CA THR A 9 8.79 -43.21 -52.78
C THR A 9 9.42 -44.40 -52.04
N GLY A 10 9.67 -44.24 -50.74
CA GLY A 10 10.07 -45.34 -49.87
C GLY A 10 10.20 -44.88 -48.42
N VAL A 11 9.07 -44.87 -47.69
CA VAL A 11 9.07 -44.72 -46.23
C VAL A 11 9.48 -46.06 -45.62
N THR A 12 10.59 -46.07 -44.88
CA THR A 12 10.90 -47.11 -43.91
C THR A 12 11.18 -46.45 -42.55
N LEU A 13 10.27 -46.69 -41.60
CA LEU A 13 10.44 -46.46 -40.18
C LEU A 13 11.38 -47.53 -39.60
N ALA A 14 12.51 -47.11 -39.02
CA ALA A 14 13.08 -47.60 -37.76
C ALA A 14 14.54 -47.14 -37.61
N GLY A 15 14.85 -46.43 -36.53
CA GLY A 15 16.22 -46.08 -36.16
C GLY A 15 16.23 -44.99 -35.11
N ALA A 16 16.36 -45.39 -33.85
CA ALA A 16 16.31 -44.54 -32.66
C ALA A 16 17.26 -43.33 -32.73
N SER A 17 16.73 -42.14 -32.44
CA SER A 17 17.55 -40.95 -32.19
C SER A 17 18.24 -41.08 -30.82
N PRO A 18 19.55 -40.80 -30.71
CA PRO A 18 20.17 -40.62 -29.41
C PRO A 18 19.54 -39.42 -28.72
N SER A 19 19.13 -39.63 -27.47
CA SER A 19 18.64 -38.63 -26.53
C SER A 19 19.71 -37.57 -26.30
N GLY A 20 19.71 -36.53 -27.14
CA GLY A 20 20.36 -35.27 -26.85
C GLY A 20 19.60 -34.63 -25.70
N ALA A 21 20.19 -34.70 -24.51
CA ALA A 21 19.72 -33.98 -23.34
C ALA A 21 19.48 -32.52 -23.74
N ALA A 22 18.22 -32.07 -23.63
CA ALA A 22 17.91 -30.66 -23.69
C ALA A 22 18.76 -29.99 -22.62
N VAL A 23 19.68 -29.14 -23.06
CA VAL A 23 20.39 -28.21 -22.18
C VAL A 23 19.30 -27.36 -21.55
N ALA A 24 18.95 -27.65 -20.29
CA ALA A 24 18.16 -26.75 -19.48
C ALA A 24 18.91 -25.42 -19.49
N SER A 25 18.32 -24.38 -20.08
CA SER A 25 18.81 -23.01 -19.88
C SER A 25 18.96 -22.84 -18.37
N ALA A 26 20.15 -22.52 -17.89
CA ALA A 26 20.36 -22.16 -16.49
C ALA A 26 19.41 -21.00 -16.20
N GLY A 27 18.27 -21.29 -15.58
CA GLY A 27 17.06 -20.46 -15.69
C GLY A 27 17.33 -19.03 -15.24
N ASP A 28 16.69 -18.05 -15.87
CA ASP A 28 16.89 -16.62 -15.56
C ASP A 28 16.59 -16.27 -14.09
N GLU A 29 15.95 -17.18 -13.35
CA GLU A 29 15.53 -17.03 -11.96
C GLU A 29 16.14 -18.12 -11.06
N ILE A 30 16.29 -17.81 -9.77
CA ILE A 30 16.70 -18.75 -8.73
C ILE A 30 15.43 -19.27 -8.04
N LEU A 31 15.11 -20.55 -8.25
CA LEU A 31 13.94 -21.17 -7.61
C LEU A 31 14.22 -21.42 -6.14
N LEU A 32 13.38 -20.89 -5.23
CA LEU A 32 13.51 -21.10 -3.78
C LEU A 32 13.58 -22.60 -3.43
N ASP A 33 12.72 -23.40 -4.05
CA ASP A 33 12.58 -24.82 -3.79
C ASP A 33 13.65 -25.72 -4.42
N SER A 34 14.61 -25.13 -5.15
CA SER A 34 15.81 -25.85 -5.58
C SER A 34 16.85 -26.03 -4.45
N TYR A 35 16.68 -25.31 -3.34
CA TYR A 35 17.54 -25.39 -2.17
C TYR A 35 16.91 -26.30 -1.11
N ALA A 36 17.75 -26.99 -0.32
CA ALA A 36 17.31 -27.87 0.75
C ALA A 36 17.08 -27.11 2.08
N GLY A 37 16.34 -27.74 3.00
CA GLY A 37 16.11 -27.23 4.36
C GLY A 37 14.74 -26.57 4.55
N THR A 38 14.62 -25.84 5.66
CA THR A 38 13.43 -25.02 5.96
C THR A 38 13.30 -23.85 4.99
N ASP A 39 12.12 -23.27 4.88
CA ASP A 39 11.89 -22.08 4.04
C ASP A 39 12.86 -20.93 4.37
N ASP A 40 13.15 -20.70 5.64
CA ASP A 40 14.18 -19.73 6.04
C ASP A 40 15.60 -20.11 5.60
N GLN A 41 15.97 -21.39 5.66
CA GLN A 41 17.29 -21.86 5.18
C GLN A 41 17.39 -21.69 3.65
N LYS A 42 16.34 -22.06 2.92
CA LYS A 42 16.23 -21.86 1.47
C LYS A 42 16.33 -20.38 1.10
N LEU A 43 15.61 -19.50 1.80
CA LEU A 43 15.64 -18.06 1.54
C LEU A 43 17.03 -17.48 1.84
N THR A 44 17.70 -17.93 2.89
CA THR A 44 19.08 -17.52 3.20
C THR A 44 20.03 -17.86 2.05
N ALA A 45 19.99 -19.10 1.57
CA ALA A 45 20.88 -19.58 0.53
C ALA A 45 20.59 -18.92 -0.83
N THR A 46 19.32 -18.74 -1.18
CA THR A 46 18.92 -18.05 -2.41
C THR A 46 19.26 -16.57 -2.38
N LEU A 47 19.10 -15.87 -1.25
CA LEU A 47 19.53 -14.48 -1.09
C LEU A 47 21.04 -14.34 -1.31
N ALA A 48 21.85 -15.25 -0.76
CA ALA A 48 23.29 -15.26 -1.00
C ALA A 48 23.63 -15.49 -2.48
N ALA A 49 22.97 -16.45 -3.14
CA ALA A 49 23.18 -16.74 -4.55
C ALA A 49 22.73 -15.58 -5.46
N ALA A 50 21.56 -14.99 -5.20
CA ALA A 50 21.09 -13.79 -5.89
C ALA A 50 22.06 -12.63 -5.70
N LYS A 51 22.59 -12.45 -4.48
CA LYS A 51 23.60 -11.42 -4.17
C LYS A 51 24.96 -11.67 -4.85
N ALA A 52 25.29 -12.91 -5.20
CA ALA A 52 26.52 -13.21 -5.94
C ALA A 52 26.35 -13.10 -7.47
N SER A 53 25.12 -13.20 -7.97
CA SER A 53 24.84 -13.21 -9.41
C SER A 53 25.05 -11.84 -10.09
N THR A 54 25.49 -11.88 -11.35
CA THR A 54 25.68 -10.72 -12.23
C THR A 54 25.18 -11.08 -13.64
N PRO A 55 24.06 -10.50 -14.13
CA PRO A 55 23.17 -9.58 -13.42
C PRO A 55 22.49 -10.24 -12.21
N ARG A 56 21.95 -9.42 -11.30
CA ARG A 56 21.24 -9.91 -10.11
C ARG A 56 20.00 -10.70 -10.54
N ARG A 57 19.97 -12.00 -10.27
CA ARG A 57 18.86 -12.89 -10.62
C ARG A 57 17.73 -12.78 -9.58
N PRO A 58 16.45 -12.79 -10.01
CA PRO A 58 15.32 -12.82 -9.10
C PRO A 58 15.21 -14.17 -8.40
N ILE A 59 14.65 -14.17 -7.20
CA ILE A 59 14.28 -15.36 -6.44
C ILE A 59 12.80 -15.62 -6.70
N ARG A 60 12.47 -16.82 -7.20
CA ARG A 60 11.10 -17.24 -7.51
C ARG A 60 10.56 -18.15 -6.41
N LEU A 61 9.44 -17.75 -5.81
CA LEU A 61 8.68 -18.56 -4.86
C LEU A 61 7.71 -19.46 -5.63
N ALA A 62 7.56 -20.71 -5.19
CA ALA A 62 6.59 -21.63 -5.74
C ALA A 62 5.16 -21.31 -5.26
N ALA A 63 4.16 -21.78 -6.03
CA ALA A 63 2.74 -21.76 -5.71
C ALA A 63 2.39 -22.73 -4.56
N ARG A 64 2.85 -22.39 -3.35
CA ARG A 64 2.52 -23.10 -2.11
C ARG A 64 2.53 -22.12 -0.92
N SER A 65 2.18 -22.64 0.25
CA SER A 65 2.41 -21.96 1.52
C SER A 65 3.89 -22.02 1.90
N HIS A 66 4.43 -20.88 2.31
CA HIS A 66 5.77 -20.70 2.86
C HIS A 66 5.69 -20.13 4.28
N THR A 67 6.71 -20.37 5.10
CA THR A 67 6.85 -19.70 6.41
C THR A 67 8.25 -19.10 6.56
N PHE A 68 8.32 -17.80 6.83
CA PHE A 68 9.57 -17.13 7.16
C PHE A 68 9.48 -16.43 8.51
N SER A 69 10.54 -16.58 9.31
CA SER A 69 10.65 -16.04 10.66
C SER A 69 11.89 -15.19 10.86
N LEU A 70 12.87 -15.27 9.94
CA LEU A 70 14.13 -14.53 10.05
C LEU A 70 14.09 -13.20 9.30
N THR A 71 14.65 -12.17 9.93
CA THR A 71 14.94 -10.87 9.31
C THR A 71 15.97 -10.99 8.19
N ARG A 72 15.73 -10.27 7.09
CA ARG A 72 16.53 -10.26 5.86
C ARG A 72 16.97 -8.84 5.52
N THR A 73 18.27 -8.63 5.44
CA THR A 73 18.81 -7.35 4.97
C THR A 73 18.67 -7.24 3.45
N THR A 74 18.03 -6.18 2.99
CA THR A 74 17.90 -5.91 1.56
C THR A 74 19.22 -5.45 0.94
N PHE A 75 19.38 -5.68 -0.35
CA PHE A 75 20.54 -5.22 -1.13
C PHE A 75 20.06 -4.75 -2.51
N SER A 76 20.86 -3.94 -3.19
CA SER A 76 20.48 -3.39 -4.49
C SER A 76 20.27 -4.48 -5.55
N GLY A 77 19.17 -4.40 -6.29
CA GLY A 77 18.74 -5.39 -7.28
C GLY A 77 18.12 -6.66 -6.69
N LEU A 78 17.79 -6.68 -5.39
CA LEU A 78 17.06 -7.80 -4.76
C LEU A 78 15.66 -7.90 -5.38
N ARG A 79 15.32 -9.07 -5.92
CA ARG A 79 13.97 -9.33 -6.45
C ARG A 79 13.43 -10.64 -5.88
N ILE A 80 12.25 -10.59 -5.25
CA ILE A 80 11.54 -11.75 -4.68
C ILE A 80 10.16 -11.81 -5.33
N LEU A 81 9.90 -12.83 -6.12
CA LEU A 81 8.72 -12.91 -6.99
C LEU A 81 7.91 -14.16 -6.68
N GLY A 82 6.62 -13.98 -6.42
CA GLY A 82 5.62 -15.05 -6.43
C GLY A 82 4.87 -15.11 -7.77
N PRO A 83 4.07 -16.17 -7.98
CA PRO A 83 3.30 -16.38 -9.20
C PRO A 83 1.92 -15.70 -9.18
N ASN A 84 1.48 -15.12 -8.06
CA ASN A 84 0.11 -14.64 -7.96
C ASN A 84 -0.12 -13.42 -8.85
N ILE A 85 -1.34 -13.31 -9.37
CA ILE A 85 -1.83 -12.19 -10.17
C ILE A 85 -3.20 -11.75 -9.63
N GLY A 86 -3.56 -10.49 -9.88
CA GLY A 86 -4.86 -9.95 -9.52
C GLY A 86 -5.11 -9.87 -8.01
N TRP A 87 -6.39 -9.77 -7.64
CA TRP A 87 -6.84 -9.73 -6.25
C TRP A 87 -6.49 -11.02 -5.50
N GLN A 88 -5.74 -10.88 -4.41
CA GLN A 88 -5.31 -11.99 -3.56
C GLN A 88 -5.97 -11.91 -2.18
N ASN A 89 -7.31 -11.83 -2.14
CA ASN A 89 -8.05 -11.73 -0.89
C ASN A 89 -7.96 -13.07 -0.14
N PRO A 90 -7.46 -13.13 1.11
CA PRO A 90 -7.47 -14.38 1.88
C PRO A 90 -8.89 -14.79 2.32
N GLU A 91 -9.81 -13.82 2.28
CA GLU A 91 -11.22 -13.92 2.72
C GLU A 91 -12.09 -14.82 1.84
N ILE A 92 -11.70 -14.99 0.58
CA ILE A 92 -12.35 -15.92 -0.35
C ILE A 92 -11.86 -17.37 -0.14
N GLY A 93 -11.16 -17.62 0.97
CA GLY A 93 -10.85 -18.94 1.53
C GLY A 93 -12.02 -19.92 1.37
N GLY A 94 -11.78 -21.05 0.68
CA GLY A 94 -12.80 -22.07 0.41
C GLY A 94 -13.52 -21.94 -0.94
N SER A 95 -13.26 -20.90 -1.73
CA SER A 95 -13.77 -20.78 -3.11
C SER A 95 -12.79 -21.40 -4.12
N ASN A 96 -13.22 -22.43 -4.84
CA ASN A 96 -12.39 -23.08 -5.87
C ASN A 96 -11.92 -22.08 -6.93
N GLY A 97 -10.61 -22.09 -7.21
CA GLY A 97 -9.99 -21.28 -8.27
C GLY A 97 -9.72 -19.82 -7.93
N ALA A 98 -10.13 -19.34 -6.74
CA ALA A 98 -10.01 -17.94 -6.36
C ALA A 98 -8.91 -17.66 -5.31
N LEU A 99 -8.22 -18.70 -4.81
CA LEU A 99 -7.26 -18.56 -3.71
C LEU A 99 -5.88 -18.09 -4.17
N PRO A 100 -5.16 -17.31 -3.34
CA PRO A 100 -3.75 -17.02 -3.55
C PRO A 100 -2.94 -18.31 -3.69
N GLN A 101 -2.16 -18.42 -4.77
CA GLN A 101 -1.39 -19.63 -5.07
C GLN A 101 -0.08 -19.68 -4.26
N CYS A 102 0.53 -18.53 -4.00
CA CYS A 102 1.70 -18.37 -3.14
C CYS A 102 1.33 -17.54 -1.91
N THR A 103 1.41 -18.19 -0.75
CA THR A 103 1.12 -17.58 0.54
C THR A 103 2.37 -17.64 1.40
N VAL A 104 2.73 -16.53 2.05
CA VAL A 104 3.90 -16.43 2.93
C VAL A 104 3.44 -16.00 4.31
N THR A 105 3.54 -16.89 5.29
CA THR A 105 3.33 -16.55 6.70
C THR A 105 4.62 -15.96 7.27
N LEU A 106 4.55 -14.71 7.74
CA LEU A 106 5.66 -13.99 8.35
C LEU A 106 5.51 -13.94 9.87
N ASN A 107 6.45 -14.61 10.56
CA ASN A 107 6.54 -14.68 12.01
C ASN A 107 7.78 -13.93 12.50
N CYS A 108 7.85 -12.63 12.22
CA CYS A 108 8.95 -11.75 12.64
C CYS A 108 8.42 -10.60 13.51
N GLY A 109 9.33 -9.76 13.99
CA GLY A 109 9.01 -8.58 14.79
C GLY A 109 8.77 -7.33 13.92
N SER A 110 9.04 -6.18 14.51
CA SER A 110 8.99 -4.86 13.85
C SER A 110 10.29 -4.09 14.08
N GLY A 111 10.47 -2.97 13.37
CA GLY A 111 11.71 -2.19 13.38
C GLY A 111 12.86 -3.01 12.80
N ALA A 112 13.99 -3.04 13.50
CA ALA A 112 15.16 -3.82 13.12
C ALA A 112 14.91 -5.35 13.06
N SER A 113 13.77 -5.82 13.59
CA SER A 113 13.34 -7.23 13.53
C SER A 113 12.21 -7.48 12.52
N ALA A 114 11.93 -6.53 11.61
CA ALA A 114 11.02 -6.73 10.49
C ALA A 114 11.51 -7.84 9.54
N TRP A 115 10.64 -8.32 8.63
CA TRP A 115 11.06 -9.35 7.67
C TRP A 115 12.14 -8.83 6.72
N LEU A 116 11.90 -7.69 6.07
CA LEU A 116 12.91 -6.98 5.31
C LEU A 116 13.43 -5.77 6.09
N VAL A 117 14.75 -5.57 6.08
CA VAL A 117 15.39 -4.39 6.69
C VAL A 117 16.39 -3.74 5.75
N GLY A 118 16.32 -2.41 5.61
CA GLY A 118 17.36 -1.59 4.99
C GLY A 118 18.42 -1.21 6.02
N THR A 119 19.69 -1.31 5.66
CA THR A 119 20.85 -0.89 6.51
C THR A 119 21.77 0.12 5.81
N ALA A 120 21.51 0.36 4.53
CA ALA A 120 22.11 1.37 3.68
C ALA A 120 21.08 1.73 2.60
N THR A 121 21.33 2.80 1.84
CA THR A 121 20.55 3.08 0.62
C THR A 121 20.61 1.87 -0.31
N THR A 122 19.43 1.38 -0.72
CA THR A 122 19.29 0.27 -1.67
C THR A 122 18.57 0.75 -2.92
N TYR A 123 18.95 0.17 -4.05
CA TYR A 123 18.39 0.51 -5.36
C TYR A 123 17.64 -0.68 -5.94
N ASP A 124 16.48 -0.45 -6.55
CA ASP A 124 15.79 -1.45 -7.38
C ASP A 124 15.49 -2.76 -6.63
N VAL A 125 14.87 -2.64 -5.44
CA VAL A 125 14.33 -3.80 -4.73
C VAL A 125 12.93 -4.08 -5.27
N THR A 126 12.63 -5.34 -5.64
CA THR A 126 11.30 -5.74 -6.09
C THR A 126 10.73 -6.87 -5.22
N VAL A 127 9.48 -6.70 -4.78
CA VAL A 127 8.67 -7.80 -4.22
C VAL A 127 7.33 -7.83 -4.94
N ALA A 128 6.96 -8.98 -5.49
CA ALA A 128 5.76 -9.05 -6.33
C ALA A 128 4.99 -10.37 -6.23
N GLY A 129 3.67 -10.32 -6.39
CA GLY A 129 2.82 -11.51 -6.63
C GLY A 129 2.76 -12.48 -5.45
N ILE A 130 2.70 -11.96 -4.21
CA ILE A 130 2.73 -12.76 -2.98
C ILE A 130 1.64 -12.30 -2.02
N CYS A 131 0.95 -13.27 -1.42
CA CYS A 131 0.04 -13.04 -0.31
C CYS A 131 0.78 -13.23 1.01
N PHE A 132 0.94 -12.17 1.80
CA PHE A 132 1.57 -12.23 3.10
C PHE A 132 0.54 -12.31 4.22
N LEU A 133 0.78 -13.23 5.16
CA LEU A 133 -0.03 -13.41 6.36
C LEU A 133 0.81 -13.18 7.63
N SER A 134 0.20 -12.61 8.66
CA SER A 134 0.71 -12.60 10.03
C SER A 134 -0.42 -12.89 11.00
N SER A 135 -0.10 -13.60 12.09
CA SER A 135 -1.02 -13.89 13.20
C SER A 135 -0.45 -13.55 14.57
N ASN A 136 0.76 -12.98 14.65
CA ASN A 136 1.46 -12.75 15.91
C ASN A 136 1.27 -11.34 16.49
N GLY A 137 0.51 -10.47 15.80
CA GLY A 137 0.20 -9.11 16.24
C GLY A 137 1.39 -8.13 16.24
N VAL A 138 2.58 -8.53 15.79
CA VAL A 138 3.81 -7.72 15.85
C VAL A 138 4.59 -7.63 14.53
N THR A 139 4.28 -8.47 13.56
CA THR A 139 4.99 -8.54 12.27
C THR A 139 5.00 -7.20 11.54
N GLN A 140 6.19 -6.85 11.03
CA GLN A 140 6.40 -5.84 10.01
C GLN A 140 6.95 -6.44 8.72
N PHE A 141 6.41 -6.03 7.57
CA PHE A 141 6.92 -6.47 6.27
C PHE A 141 8.28 -5.83 5.93
N TYR A 142 8.38 -4.50 5.86
CA TYR A 142 9.64 -3.83 5.49
C TYR A 142 9.91 -2.58 6.34
N HIS A 143 11.06 -2.57 7.00
CA HIS A 143 11.60 -1.44 7.73
C HIS A 143 12.82 -0.85 7.01
N HIS A 144 12.75 0.43 6.61
CA HIS A 144 13.86 1.15 5.99
C HIS A 144 13.81 2.61 6.45
N PRO A 145 14.24 2.90 7.69
CA PRO A 145 14.22 4.26 8.22
C PRO A 145 15.24 5.14 7.50
N PHE A 146 15.02 6.45 7.54
CA PHE A 146 15.96 7.41 6.94
C PHE A 146 17.38 7.33 7.55
N SER A 147 17.49 6.98 8.83
CA SER A 147 18.77 6.75 9.52
C SER A 147 19.59 5.61 8.91
N ALA A 148 18.93 4.66 8.22
CA ALA A 148 19.57 3.58 7.49
C ALA A 148 19.78 3.89 6.00
N GLY A 149 19.41 5.08 5.52
CA GLY A 149 19.43 5.44 4.10
C GLY A 149 18.04 5.50 3.48
N THR A 150 17.96 5.31 2.17
CA THR A 150 16.69 5.38 1.41
C THR A 150 16.49 4.16 0.53
N SER A 151 15.25 3.67 0.50
CA SER A 151 14.76 2.71 -0.50
C SER A 151 14.52 3.47 -1.79
N TYR A 152 15.38 3.25 -2.78
CA TYR A 152 15.39 3.99 -4.03
C TYR A 152 14.95 3.11 -5.20
N ALA A 153 13.98 3.59 -5.99
CA ALA A 153 13.45 2.87 -7.15
C ALA A 153 12.90 1.46 -6.81
N THR A 154 12.37 1.27 -5.60
CA THR A 154 11.77 -0.01 -5.18
C THR A 154 10.40 -0.18 -5.82
N ARG A 155 10.14 -1.38 -6.35
CA ARG A 155 8.85 -1.78 -6.91
C ARG A 155 8.14 -2.80 -6.01
N LEU A 156 6.92 -2.49 -5.60
CA LEU A 156 6.06 -3.41 -4.87
C LEU A 156 4.81 -3.67 -5.73
N ASP A 157 4.52 -4.92 -6.06
CA ASP A 157 3.56 -5.24 -7.12
C ASP A 157 2.61 -6.39 -6.74
N THR A 158 1.31 -6.16 -6.80
CA THR A 158 0.28 -7.19 -6.57
C THR A 158 0.50 -7.95 -5.24
N LEU A 159 0.32 -7.25 -4.12
CA LEU A 159 0.64 -7.75 -2.78
C LEU A 159 -0.58 -7.76 -1.86
N THR A 160 -0.71 -8.82 -1.07
CA THR A 160 -1.66 -8.88 0.04
C THR A 160 -0.94 -8.86 1.37
N PHE A 161 -1.50 -8.15 2.35
CA PHE A 161 -1.08 -8.13 3.74
C PHE A 161 -2.28 -8.39 4.66
N PHE A 162 -2.30 -9.55 5.31
CA PHE A 162 -3.31 -9.92 6.30
C PHE A 162 -2.70 -9.99 7.69
N GLY A 163 -3.29 -9.29 8.67
CA GLY A 163 -2.90 -9.43 10.08
C GLY A 163 -1.64 -8.65 10.50
N PHE A 164 -1.12 -7.78 9.63
CA PHE A 164 0.12 -7.06 9.87
C PHE A 164 -0.08 -5.89 10.84
N LYS A 165 0.87 -5.75 11.77
CA LYS A 165 1.00 -4.54 12.59
C LYS A 165 1.48 -3.36 11.76
N HIS A 166 2.56 -3.59 11.02
CA HIS A 166 3.14 -2.60 10.11
C HIS A 166 3.43 -3.25 8.75
N VAL A 167 3.26 -2.53 7.66
CA VAL A 167 3.64 -3.00 6.32
C VAL A 167 4.90 -2.26 5.88
N LEU A 168 4.85 -0.93 5.77
CA LEU A 168 6.02 -0.11 5.45
C LEU A 168 6.25 0.94 6.52
N GLY A 169 7.41 0.84 7.18
CA GLY A 169 7.82 1.76 8.25
C GLY A 169 7.01 1.58 9.53
N THR A 170 7.39 2.33 10.56
CA THR A 170 6.62 2.47 11.81
C THR A 170 6.30 3.94 12.05
N PRO A 171 5.36 4.28 12.95
CA PRO A 171 5.08 5.69 13.27
C PRO A 171 6.29 6.48 13.78
N ALA A 172 7.23 5.82 14.49
CA ALA A 172 8.47 6.44 14.96
C ALA A 172 9.54 6.50 13.86
N ASP A 173 9.55 5.52 12.97
CA ASP A 173 10.54 5.35 11.91
C ASP A 173 9.86 5.13 10.55
N PRO A 174 9.38 6.20 9.89
CA PRO A 174 8.73 6.09 8.59
C PRO A 174 9.67 5.51 7.52
N PHE A 175 9.10 4.72 6.61
CA PHE A 175 9.79 4.13 5.48
C PHE A 175 10.30 5.21 4.52
N SER A 176 11.61 5.32 4.37
CA SER A 176 12.27 6.30 3.51
C SER A 176 12.27 5.84 2.06
N ALA A 177 11.47 6.50 1.23
CA ALA A 177 11.19 6.13 -0.15
C ALA A 177 11.57 7.24 -1.14
N THR A 178 12.27 6.89 -2.21
CA THR A 178 12.48 7.80 -3.35
C THR A 178 12.34 7.07 -4.67
N LEU A 179 11.55 7.60 -5.60
CA LEU A 179 11.24 6.91 -6.86
C LEU A 179 10.58 5.54 -6.70
N ASN A 180 9.91 5.27 -5.57
CA ASN A 180 9.28 3.99 -5.38
C ASN A 180 7.95 3.90 -6.14
N THR A 181 7.64 2.71 -6.63
CA THR A 181 6.43 2.42 -7.41
C THR A 181 5.64 1.30 -6.77
N TRP A 182 4.35 1.53 -6.54
CA TRP A 182 3.38 0.47 -6.23
C TRP A 182 2.58 0.17 -7.49
N ALA A 183 2.37 -1.10 -7.78
CA ALA A 183 1.66 -1.56 -8.97
C ALA A 183 0.77 -2.76 -8.66
N GLY A 184 -0.11 -3.09 -9.61
CA GLY A 184 -1.01 -4.25 -9.50
C GLY A 184 -2.08 -4.07 -8.44
N ASP A 185 -2.73 -5.16 -8.04
CA ASP A 185 -3.86 -5.16 -7.12
C ASP A 185 -3.42 -5.47 -5.69
N TRP A 186 -3.83 -4.64 -4.74
CA TRP A 186 -3.40 -4.73 -3.34
C TRP A 186 -4.55 -4.98 -2.39
N THR A 187 -4.32 -5.85 -1.42
CA THR A 187 -5.26 -6.11 -0.33
C THR A 187 -4.59 -5.94 1.03
N LEU A 188 -5.14 -5.10 1.89
CA LEU A 188 -4.65 -4.84 3.24
C LEU A 188 -5.79 -5.00 4.25
N VAL A 189 -5.73 -6.06 5.04
CA VAL A 189 -6.83 -6.47 5.94
C VAL A 189 -6.28 -7.05 7.23
N GLY A 190 -7.10 -7.25 8.25
CA GLY A 190 -6.61 -7.76 9.54
C GLY A 190 -5.79 -6.73 10.32
N VAL A 191 -6.08 -5.43 10.17
CA VAL A 191 -5.22 -4.35 10.65
C VAL A 191 -5.06 -4.35 12.19
N GLN A 192 -3.82 -4.26 12.66
CA GLN A 192 -3.49 -4.21 14.10
C GLN A 192 -2.98 -2.83 14.58
N ASP A 193 -2.44 -2.00 13.69
CA ASP A 193 -1.83 -0.69 14.01
C ASP A 193 -1.80 0.20 12.74
N THR A 194 -0.98 1.26 12.70
CA THR A 194 -0.67 2.00 11.47
C THR A 194 0.15 1.13 10.51
N GLN A 195 -0.43 0.69 9.39
CA GLN A 195 0.31 -0.18 8.46
C GLN A 195 1.26 0.57 7.54
N PHE A 196 0.95 1.81 7.19
CA PHE A 196 1.82 2.62 6.33
C PHE A 196 2.27 3.87 7.07
N SER A 197 3.57 3.99 7.29
CA SER A 197 4.23 5.24 7.71
C SER A 197 5.31 5.56 6.69
N LEU A 198 5.09 6.57 5.86
CA LEU A 198 5.87 6.82 4.64
C LEU A 198 6.51 8.21 4.68
N ARG A 199 7.72 8.32 4.12
CA ARG A 199 8.42 9.59 3.92
C ARG A 199 9.22 9.60 2.62
N GLY A 200 9.68 10.78 2.20
CA GLY A 200 10.58 10.96 1.06
C GLY A 200 9.89 11.60 -0.14
N SER A 201 10.35 11.35 -1.36
CA SER A 201 9.86 12.08 -2.52
C SER A 201 9.81 11.30 -3.82
N ASP A 202 9.09 11.84 -4.80
CA ASP A 202 9.08 11.30 -6.17
C ASP A 202 8.48 9.89 -6.24
N ASN A 203 7.47 9.57 -5.44
CA ASN A 203 6.91 8.23 -5.36
C ASN A 203 5.57 8.10 -6.09
N TRP A 204 5.32 6.93 -6.68
CA TRP A 204 4.05 6.55 -7.29
C TRP A 204 3.42 5.40 -6.51
N PHE A 205 2.67 5.74 -5.46
CA PHE A 205 1.84 4.79 -4.72
C PHE A 205 0.51 4.57 -5.46
N VAL A 206 0.62 4.08 -6.70
CA VAL A 206 -0.45 4.05 -7.71
C VAL A 206 -0.72 2.60 -8.12
N PRO A 207 -1.29 1.78 -7.22
CA PRO A 207 -1.74 0.44 -7.59
C PRO A 207 -2.82 0.53 -8.67
N SER A 208 -3.06 -0.58 -9.38
CA SER A 208 -4.24 -0.71 -10.25
C SER A 208 -5.51 -0.61 -9.41
N SER A 209 -5.50 -1.19 -8.22
CA SER A 209 -6.55 -1.07 -7.22
C SER A 209 -6.00 -1.43 -5.83
N MET A 210 -6.53 -0.82 -4.77
CA MET A 210 -6.17 -1.17 -3.39
C MET A 210 -7.40 -1.21 -2.49
N ASN A 211 -7.67 -2.38 -1.91
CA ASN A 211 -8.64 -2.55 -0.84
C ASN A 211 -7.91 -2.51 0.51
N TYR A 212 -8.24 -1.55 1.37
CA TYR A 212 -7.58 -1.38 2.66
C TYR A 212 -8.58 -1.16 3.80
N GLY A 213 -8.48 -1.99 4.85
CA GLY A 213 -9.02 -1.68 6.17
C GLY A 213 -10.22 -2.53 6.58
N TRP A 214 -10.54 -3.57 5.81
CA TRP A 214 -11.53 -4.55 6.21
C TRP A 214 -10.99 -5.47 7.32
N ALA A 215 -11.84 -5.77 8.32
CA ALA A 215 -11.58 -6.58 9.52
C ALA A 215 -10.35 -6.14 10.36
N GLY A 216 -10.53 -5.23 11.32
CA GLY A 216 -9.49 -4.80 12.25
C GLY A 216 -9.91 -3.60 13.08
N ALA A 217 -9.25 -3.38 14.21
CA ALA A 217 -9.47 -2.24 15.11
C ALA A 217 -8.12 -1.85 15.70
N ASN A 218 -7.62 -0.65 15.35
CA ASN A 218 -6.28 -0.22 15.79
C ASN A 218 -6.31 0.76 16.98
N GLY A 219 -7.48 0.98 17.58
CA GLY A 219 -7.65 1.80 18.79
C GLY A 219 -7.48 3.30 18.54
N GLY A 220 -8.02 3.82 17.44
CA GLY A 220 -7.98 5.25 17.13
C GLY A 220 -6.67 5.71 16.50
N LYS A 221 -5.90 4.82 15.89
CA LYS A 221 -4.66 5.19 15.18
C LYS A 221 -4.94 5.41 13.69
N TYR A 222 -4.10 6.21 13.04
CA TYR A 222 -4.18 6.41 11.60
C TYR A 222 -3.76 5.14 10.86
N LEU A 223 -4.49 4.75 9.83
CA LEU A 223 -4.12 3.65 8.93
C LEU A 223 -2.91 4.02 8.07
N MET A 224 -2.91 5.23 7.52
CA MET A 224 -1.79 5.77 6.73
C MET A 224 -1.25 7.06 7.34
N ARG A 225 0.08 7.15 7.45
CA ARG A 225 0.81 8.35 7.85
C ARG A 225 1.81 8.73 6.76
N PHE A 226 1.79 10.00 6.39
CA PHE A 226 2.73 10.58 5.44
C PHE A 226 3.49 11.70 6.14
N SER A 227 4.78 11.48 6.37
CA SER A 227 5.64 12.38 7.14
C SER A 227 6.74 12.94 6.21
N ASN A 228 6.70 14.23 5.89
CA ASN A 228 7.64 14.86 4.93
C ASN A 228 7.63 14.16 3.55
N VAL A 229 6.44 13.98 2.97
CA VAL A 229 6.28 13.42 1.63
C VAL A 229 6.08 14.55 0.61
N ALA A 230 6.87 14.52 -0.46
CA ALA A 230 6.83 15.51 -1.54
C ALA A 230 6.80 14.87 -2.93
N LYS A 231 6.27 15.58 -3.93
CA LYS A 231 6.24 15.14 -5.34
C LYS A 231 5.77 13.68 -5.51
N SER A 232 4.78 13.26 -4.72
CA SER A 232 4.35 11.85 -4.68
C SER A 232 2.86 11.75 -4.91
N SER A 233 2.41 10.62 -5.47
CA SER A 233 1.01 10.36 -5.79
C SER A 233 0.48 9.11 -5.11
N VAL A 234 -0.79 9.16 -4.69
CA VAL A 234 -1.59 8.02 -4.20
C VAL A 234 -2.85 7.95 -5.06
N LYS A 235 -3.16 6.79 -5.64
CA LYS A 235 -4.38 6.62 -6.45
C LYS A 235 -5.05 5.27 -6.26
N HIS A 236 -6.32 5.19 -6.67
CA HIS A 236 -7.13 3.96 -6.69
C HIS A 236 -7.23 3.26 -5.33
N LEU A 237 -7.19 4.06 -4.26
CA LEU A 237 -7.28 3.60 -2.89
C LEU A 237 -8.75 3.53 -2.47
N TYR A 238 -9.21 2.36 -2.03
CA TYR A 238 -10.42 2.17 -1.26
C TYR A 238 -10.04 1.87 0.19
N LEU A 239 -10.05 2.91 1.03
CA LEU A 239 -9.65 2.85 2.44
C LEU A 239 -10.89 2.93 3.33
N THR A 240 -11.15 1.86 4.07
CA THR A 240 -12.19 1.77 5.09
C THR A 240 -11.58 1.77 6.49
N ALA A 241 -11.71 2.88 7.22
CA ALA A 241 -11.28 3.04 8.60
C ALA A 241 -12.28 2.40 9.58
N ARG A 242 -12.45 1.08 9.49
CA ARG A 242 -13.35 0.30 10.34
C ARG A 242 -12.81 0.13 11.77
N GLY A 243 -13.70 -0.24 12.69
CA GLY A 243 -13.33 -0.78 14.00
C GLY A 243 -12.70 0.25 14.92
N GLY A 244 -13.00 1.53 14.70
CA GLY A 244 -12.43 2.62 15.46
C GLY A 244 -11.02 3.02 15.03
N SER A 245 -10.73 2.98 13.73
CA SER A 245 -9.49 3.51 13.16
C SER A 245 -9.69 4.96 12.67
N ARG A 246 -8.59 5.71 12.54
CA ARG A 246 -8.51 6.98 11.79
C ARG A 246 -7.95 6.70 10.38
N GLY A 247 -8.32 7.50 9.39
CA GLY A 247 -7.92 7.26 8.00
C GLY A 247 -6.47 7.67 7.71
N VAL A 248 -6.26 8.95 7.39
CA VAL A 248 -5.01 9.48 6.87
C VAL A 248 -4.49 10.63 7.74
N LEU A 249 -3.20 10.58 8.08
CA LEU A 249 -2.46 11.70 8.67
C LEU A 249 -1.39 12.18 7.69
N VAL A 250 -1.36 13.48 7.44
CA VAL A 250 -0.30 14.17 6.69
C VAL A 250 0.40 15.14 7.63
N GLU A 251 1.72 15.00 7.73
CA GLU A 251 2.57 15.81 8.59
C GLU A 251 3.92 16.10 7.92
N GLY A 252 4.63 17.10 8.42
CA GLY A 252 5.93 17.49 7.92
C GLY A 252 6.03 18.94 7.44
N THR A 253 7.19 19.31 6.93
CA THR A 253 7.44 20.66 6.41
C THR A 253 6.71 20.88 5.09
N ALA A 254 6.20 22.11 4.88
CA ALA A 254 5.54 22.48 3.64
C ALA A 254 6.49 22.25 2.45
N SER A 255 6.06 21.46 1.47
CA SER A 255 6.81 21.28 0.22
C SER A 255 6.59 22.50 -0.66
N GLN A 256 7.66 23.20 -1.04
CA GLN A 256 7.61 24.31 -1.98
C GLN A 256 7.44 23.87 -3.45
N GLN A 257 7.55 22.57 -3.73
CA GLN A 257 7.62 22.02 -5.09
C GLN A 257 6.42 21.11 -5.44
N GLY A 258 5.31 21.27 -4.73
CA GLY A 258 4.21 20.32 -4.78
C GLY A 258 4.42 19.16 -3.81
N GLY A 259 3.32 18.73 -3.19
CA GLY A 259 3.37 17.79 -2.07
C GLY A 259 2.88 16.39 -2.44
N LEU A 260 1.96 15.89 -1.65
CA LEU A 260 1.32 14.59 -1.82
C LEU A 260 -0.01 14.75 -2.58
N ALA A 261 -0.22 14.01 -3.67
CA ALA A 261 -1.45 14.08 -4.44
C ALA A 261 -2.26 12.78 -4.33
N PHE A 262 -3.45 12.85 -3.74
CA PHE A 262 -4.45 11.81 -3.79
C PHE A 262 -5.39 12.04 -4.97
N SER A 263 -5.58 11.03 -5.82
CA SER A 263 -6.66 11.05 -6.81
C SER A 263 -7.43 9.74 -6.90
N ASP A 264 -8.72 9.82 -7.22
CA ASP A 264 -9.54 8.63 -7.50
C ASP A 264 -9.61 7.67 -6.30
N CYS A 265 -9.72 8.23 -5.09
CA CYS A 265 -9.73 7.48 -3.83
C CYS A 265 -11.10 7.54 -3.14
N VAL A 266 -11.39 6.51 -2.35
CA VAL A 266 -12.44 6.46 -1.34
C VAL A 266 -11.76 6.34 0.02
N ILE A 267 -12.13 7.21 0.95
CA ILE A 267 -11.63 7.20 2.34
C ILE A 267 -12.86 7.31 3.23
N GLU A 268 -13.18 6.25 3.98
CA GLU A 268 -14.46 6.19 4.67
C GLU A 268 -14.48 5.37 5.95
N GLY A 269 -15.50 5.56 6.78
CA GLY A 269 -15.99 4.52 7.68
C GLY A 269 -16.70 3.41 6.91
N GLN A 270 -17.00 2.28 7.57
CA GLN A 270 -17.58 1.11 6.90
C GLN A 270 -18.98 1.36 6.33
N ASN A 271 -19.80 2.14 7.04
CA ASN A 271 -21.12 2.59 6.59
C ASN A 271 -21.66 3.65 7.56
N ALA A 272 -22.87 4.15 7.32
CA ALA A 272 -23.50 5.18 8.15
C ALA A 272 -23.73 4.78 9.62
N GLY A 273 -23.81 3.48 9.93
CA GLY A 273 -23.93 2.94 11.29
C GLY A 273 -22.60 2.47 11.91
N ASP A 274 -21.53 2.37 11.13
CA ASP A 274 -20.17 2.02 11.57
C ASP A 274 -19.15 3.05 11.03
N PRO A 275 -19.21 4.31 11.53
CA PRO A 275 -18.31 5.37 11.10
C PRO A 275 -16.86 5.17 11.54
N ALA A 276 -15.94 5.79 10.80
CA ALA A 276 -14.55 5.95 11.22
C ALA A 276 -14.47 6.78 12.51
N MET A 277 -13.48 6.45 13.34
CA MET A 277 -13.21 7.22 14.55
C MET A 277 -12.59 8.57 14.19
N GLY A 278 -13.18 9.66 14.69
CA GLY A 278 -12.69 11.01 14.46
C GLY A 278 -12.68 11.43 12.99
N ALA A 279 -11.70 12.25 12.65
CA ALA A 279 -11.48 12.75 11.30
C ALA A 279 -11.00 11.63 10.37
N LEU A 280 -11.47 11.65 9.13
CA LEU A 280 -10.96 10.78 8.06
C LEU A 280 -9.56 11.20 7.65
N ILE A 281 -9.32 12.52 7.59
CA ILE A 281 -8.07 13.10 7.13
C ILE A 281 -7.65 14.22 8.09
N VAL A 282 -6.38 14.21 8.49
CA VAL A 282 -5.78 15.30 9.26
C VAL A 282 -4.50 15.77 8.58
N VAL A 283 -4.40 17.07 8.34
CA VAL A 283 -3.25 17.75 7.73
C VAL A 283 -2.64 18.68 8.77
N LYS A 284 -1.51 18.26 9.35
CA LYS A 284 -0.74 19.05 10.33
C LYS A 284 0.38 19.87 9.68
N GLY A 285 0.72 19.57 8.42
CA GLY A 285 1.83 20.18 7.71
C GLY A 285 1.92 19.67 6.27
N GLY A 286 3.03 19.96 5.60
CA GLY A 286 3.23 19.55 4.21
C GLY A 286 2.41 20.34 3.19
N GLY A 287 2.35 19.80 1.98
CA GLY A 287 1.36 20.17 0.97
C GLY A 287 0.63 18.91 0.54
N VAL A 288 -0.69 18.96 0.42
CA VAL A 288 -1.49 17.83 -0.02
C VAL A 288 -2.63 18.28 -0.92
N SER A 289 -2.93 17.51 -1.94
CA SER A 289 -4.14 17.67 -2.75
C SER A 289 -4.97 16.40 -2.76
N PHE A 290 -6.28 16.54 -2.70
CA PHE A 290 -7.27 15.50 -2.87
C PHE A 290 -8.17 15.89 -4.04
N THR A 291 -8.21 15.05 -5.07
CA THR A 291 -8.96 15.31 -6.30
C THR A 291 -9.77 14.08 -6.70
N ASN A 292 -11.04 14.24 -7.08
CA ASN A 292 -11.92 13.12 -7.41
C ASN A 292 -11.97 12.08 -6.26
N THR A 293 -12.27 12.53 -5.05
CA THR A 293 -12.29 11.68 -3.85
C THR A 293 -13.71 11.49 -3.31
N ARG A 294 -13.96 10.35 -2.63
CA ARG A 294 -15.17 10.14 -1.83
C ARG A 294 -14.78 10.05 -0.35
N LEU A 295 -15.37 10.90 0.48
CA LEU A 295 -15.11 10.95 1.92
C LEU A 295 -16.40 10.62 2.66
N ASN A 296 -16.53 9.42 3.20
CA ASN A 296 -17.81 8.98 3.76
C ASN A 296 -17.70 8.55 5.22
N PHE A 297 -18.77 8.78 5.99
CA PHE A 297 -18.98 8.12 7.28
C PHE A 297 -17.84 8.31 8.30
N GLY A 298 -17.37 9.54 8.48
CA GLY A 298 -16.44 9.88 9.57
C GLY A 298 -17.13 10.38 10.85
N MET A 299 -16.30 10.74 11.82
CA MET A 299 -16.65 11.48 13.06
C MET A 299 -17.30 10.68 14.19
N ALA A 300 -17.03 9.39 14.31
CA ALA A 300 -17.36 8.65 15.54
C ALA A 300 -16.41 9.06 16.69
N ARG A 301 -16.91 9.26 17.91
CA ARG A 301 -16.08 9.44 19.13
C ARG A 301 -14.91 10.46 18.94
N PRO A 302 -15.18 11.68 18.47
CA PRO A 302 -14.15 12.65 18.07
C PRO A 302 -13.23 13.14 19.21
N SER A 303 -13.63 12.94 20.46
CA SER A 303 -12.94 13.42 21.67
C SER A 303 -12.05 12.38 22.35
N ASP A 304 -11.99 11.17 21.81
CA ASP A 304 -11.41 10.02 22.53
C ASP A 304 -9.89 9.87 22.36
N PHE A 305 -9.26 10.83 21.68
CA PHE A 305 -7.83 10.81 21.41
C PHE A 305 -7.09 11.83 22.28
N THR A 306 -5.87 11.47 22.69
CA THR A 306 -5.01 12.34 23.50
C THR A 306 -4.15 13.28 22.65
N ASP A 307 -3.99 12.99 21.35
CA ASP A 307 -3.12 13.75 20.45
C ASP A 307 -3.83 14.91 19.75
N GLN A 308 -5.18 14.91 19.72
CA GLN A 308 -6.02 15.99 19.21
C GLN A 308 -7.50 15.73 19.51
N GLN A 309 -8.32 16.79 19.46
CA GLN A 309 -9.76 16.67 19.36
C GLN A 309 -10.19 16.86 17.91
N ASP A 310 -10.98 15.91 17.40
CA ASP A 310 -11.42 15.96 16.02
C ASP A 310 -12.71 16.76 15.87
N THR A 311 -12.75 17.72 14.96
CA THR A 311 -13.91 18.62 14.81
C THR A 311 -14.55 18.58 13.42
N ALA A 312 -13.96 17.84 12.47
CA ALA A 312 -14.40 17.78 11.09
C ALA A 312 -13.94 16.47 10.41
N LEU A 313 -14.56 16.11 9.28
CA LEU A 313 -14.11 14.96 8.49
C LEU A 313 -12.67 15.16 7.97
N VAL A 314 -12.33 16.39 7.60
CA VAL A 314 -11.00 16.84 7.18
C VAL A 314 -10.57 17.99 8.08
N MET A 315 -9.47 17.82 8.79
CA MET A 315 -8.88 18.87 9.61
C MET A 315 -7.59 19.39 9.00
N VAL A 316 -7.49 20.71 8.88
CA VAL A 316 -6.28 21.40 8.43
C VAL A 316 -5.80 22.28 9.59
N THR A 317 -4.73 21.84 10.23
CA THR A 317 -4.11 22.53 11.37
C THR A 317 -2.74 23.13 11.01
N GLY A 318 -2.20 22.78 9.84
CA GLY A 318 -0.98 23.35 9.26
C GLY A 318 -0.82 22.96 7.80
N GLY A 319 0.24 23.47 7.15
CA GLY A 319 0.54 23.15 5.75
C GLY A 319 -0.46 23.73 4.74
N VAL A 320 -0.55 23.10 3.58
CA VAL A 320 -1.49 23.45 2.49
C VAL A 320 -2.31 22.22 2.11
N CYS A 321 -3.64 22.37 2.07
CA CYS A 321 -4.57 21.34 1.63
C CYS A 321 -5.42 21.86 0.46
N LEU A 322 -5.39 21.16 -0.66
CA LEU A 322 -6.32 21.39 -1.77
C LEU A 322 -7.33 20.25 -1.79
N LEU A 323 -8.63 20.55 -1.70
CA LEU A 323 -9.71 19.58 -1.75
C LEU A 323 -10.64 19.94 -2.90
N THR A 324 -10.65 19.11 -3.94
CA THR A 324 -11.34 19.40 -5.20
C THR A 324 -12.14 18.20 -5.68
N HIS A 325 -13.30 18.43 -6.30
CA HIS A 325 -14.15 17.37 -6.89
C HIS A 325 -14.38 16.21 -5.90
N THR A 326 -14.98 16.52 -4.75
CA THR A 326 -15.12 15.57 -3.65
C THR A 326 -16.58 15.32 -3.34
N TRP A 327 -16.97 14.05 -3.26
CA TRP A 327 -18.28 13.65 -2.75
C TRP A 327 -18.17 13.27 -1.29
N VAL A 328 -19.16 13.66 -0.50
CA VAL A 328 -19.16 13.42 0.94
C VAL A 328 -20.51 12.89 1.41
N ASN A 329 -20.47 11.84 2.22
CA ASN A 329 -21.65 11.34 2.93
C ASN A 329 -21.40 11.30 4.44
N ARG A 330 -22.43 11.65 5.22
CA ARG A 330 -22.36 11.66 6.69
C ARG A 330 -22.82 10.33 7.25
N ALA A 331 -22.24 9.95 8.39
CA ALA A 331 -22.79 8.88 9.20
C ALA A 331 -24.09 9.33 9.88
N THR A 332 -24.95 8.39 10.24
CA THR A 332 -26.29 8.66 10.81
C THR A 332 -26.22 9.50 12.07
N ALA A 333 -25.23 9.21 12.94
CA ALA A 333 -25.04 9.93 14.21
C ALA A 333 -24.26 11.26 14.06
N THR A 334 -23.71 11.55 12.88
CA THR A 334 -22.93 12.77 12.64
C THR A 334 -23.85 13.91 12.21
N ALA A 335 -24.10 14.85 13.11
CA ALA A 335 -24.95 16.01 12.86
C ALA A 335 -24.47 16.84 11.65
N GLU A 336 -25.41 17.47 10.92
CA GLU A 336 -25.09 18.30 9.76
C GLU A 336 -24.29 19.56 10.12
N SER A 337 -24.34 19.97 11.40
CA SER A 337 -23.53 21.06 11.92
C SER A 337 -22.03 20.75 11.98
N VAL A 338 -21.65 19.47 11.93
CA VAL A 338 -20.25 19.03 11.87
C VAL A 338 -19.69 19.38 10.48
N PRO A 339 -18.65 20.24 10.43
CA PRO A 339 -18.06 20.63 9.16
C PRO A 339 -17.38 19.44 8.47
N VAL A 340 -17.40 19.47 7.14
CA VAL A 340 -16.58 18.57 6.34
C VAL A 340 -15.12 18.98 6.43
N VAL A 341 -14.84 20.28 6.32
CA VAL A 341 -13.48 20.83 6.44
C VAL A 341 -13.44 21.84 7.58
N ALA A 342 -12.54 21.66 8.54
CA ALA A 342 -12.22 22.67 9.54
C ALA A 342 -10.76 23.11 9.41
N VAL A 343 -10.55 24.42 9.38
CA VAL A 343 -9.22 25.05 9.32
C VAL A 343 -8.96 25.80 10.61
N SER A 344 -7.95 25.35 11.36
CA SER A 344 -7.45 26.05 12.56
C SER A 344 -6.02 26.57 12.39
N GLY A 345 -5.33 26.17 11.31
CA GLY A 345 -4.02 26.67 10.90
C GLY A 345 -3.72 26.29 9.46
N GLY A 346 -2.58 26.75 8.92
CA GLY A 346 -2.22 26.48 7.52
C GLY A 346 -3.17 27.12 6.51
N GLN A 347 -3.36 26.45 5.36
CA GLN A 347 -4.19 26.92 4.26
C GLN A 347 -5.02 25.78 3.67
N ALA A 348 -6.31 26.01 3.43
CA ALA A 348 -7.18 25.11 2.71
C ALA A 348 -7.85 25.79 1.51
N HIS A 349 -7.81 25.14 0.36
CA HIS A 349 -8.53 25.51 -0.85
C HIS A 349 -9.56 24.43 -1.15
N VAL A 350 -10.84 24.77 -1.05
CA VAL A 350 -11.96 23.83 -1.17
C VAL A 350 -12.81 24.21 -2.38
N SER A 351 -12.95 23.32 -3.35
CA SER A 351 -13.80 23.54 -4.51
C SER A 351 -14.57 22.28 -4.91
N THR A 352 -15.81 22.46 -5.38
CA THR A 352 -16.64 21.35 -5.86
C THR A 352 -16.78 20.21 -4.84
N LEU A 353 -17.27 20.56 -3.65
CA LEU A 353 -17.59 19.64 -2.57
C LEU A 353 -19.09 19.33 -2.57
N MET A 354 -19.46 18.09 -2.83
CA MET A 354 -20.86 17.67 -3.01
C MET A 354 -21.31 16.76 -1.88
N GLY A 355 -22.37 17.17 -1.16
CA GLY A 355 -23.07 16.29 -0.25
C GLY A 355 -23.85 15.22 -1.02
N MET A 356 -23.65 13.96 -0.67
CA MET A 356 -24.34 12.79 -1.23
C MET A 356 -25.08 12.04 -0.14
N GLY A 357 -26.15 11.33 -0.53
CA GLY A 357 -27.06 10.65 0.39
C GLY A 357 -28.22 11.57 0.80
N GLY A 358 -29.42 11.00 1.00
CA GLY A 358 -30.66 11.75 1.26
C GLY A 358 -30.75 12.49 2.61
N ASN A 359 -29.63 12.66 3.30
CA ASN A 359 -29.58 13.18 4.67
C ASN A 359 -29.13 14.64 4.76
N TRP A 360 -28.83 15.31 3.64
CA TRP A 360 -28.40 16.72 3.62
C TRP A 360 -29.58 17.66 3.47
N THR A 361 -29.71 18.63 4.37
CA THR A 361 -30.69 19.72 4.27
C THR A 361 -30.10 20.96 3.60
N GLY A 362 -28.78 21.14 3.66
CA GLY A 362 -28.05 22.22 3.03
C GLY A 362 -26.74 21.76 2.38
N LYS A 363 -25.91 22.74 2.00
CA LYS A 363 -24.58 22.49 1.44
C LYS A 363 -23.63 21.98 2.53
N PRO A 364 -22.64 21.13 2.18
CA PRO A 364 -21.55 20.77 3.08
C PRO A 364 -20.93 22.01 3.73
N LYS A 365 -20.64 21.92 5.04
CA LYS A 365 -20.11 23.05 5.81
C LYS A 365 -18.58 23.01 5.83
N THR A 366 -17.98 24.20 5.74
CA THR A 366 -16.57 24.42 6.04
C THR A 366 -16.45 25.49 7.13
N THR A 367 -15.46 25.36 8.02
CA THR A 367 -15.24 26.32 9.11
C THR A 367 -13.81 26.78 9.17
N ARG A 368 -13.62 28.02 9.65
CA ARG A 368 -12.29 28.57 9.91
C ARG A 368 -12.23 29.23 11.28
N THR A 369 -11.36 28.71 12.15
CA THR A 369 -11.00 29.34 13.43
C THR A 369 -9.58 29.92 13.43
N GLY A 370 -8.78 29.59 12.40
CA GLY A 370 -7.44 30.14 12.17
C GLY A 370 -6.96 29.81 10.74
N GLY A 371 -5.78 30.29 10.35
CA GLY A 371 -5.21 30.04 9.02
C GLY A 371 -6.00 30.68 7.87
N VAL A 372 -5.91 30.09 6.68
CA VAL A 372 -6.58 30.55 5.44
C VAL A 372 -7.56 29.48 4.95
N LEU A 373 -8.79 29.88 4.68
CA LEU A 373 -9.80 29.05 4.01
C LEU A 373 -10.29 29.80 2.78
N VAL A 374 -10.06 29.22 1.60
CA VAL A 374 -10.62 29.68 0.33
C VAL A 374 -11.60 28.61 -0.14
N ALA A 375 -12.88 28.93 -0.13
CA ALA A 375 -13.94 27.98 -0.49
C ALA A 375 -14.84 28.55 -1.59
N ASP A 376 -15.31 27.70 -2.50
CA ASP A 376 -16.25 28.09 -3.55
C ASP A 376 -17.72 28.01 -3.11
N SER A 377 -18.63 28.28 -4.04
CA SER A 377 -20.08 28.30 -3.79
C SER A 377 -20.71 26.94 -3.50
N THR A 378 -19.97 25.83 -3.60
CA THR A 378 -20.49 24.48 -3.32
C THR A 378 -20.60 24.16 -1.84
N VAL A 379 -20.02 25.00 -0.97
CA VAL A 379 -20.08 24.84 0.49
C VAL A 379 -20.72 26.03 1.18
N THR A 380 -21.13 25.81 2.43
CA THR A 380 -21.42 26.90 3.37
C THR A 380 -20.16 27.18 4.19
N ALA A 381 -19.57 28.37 4.02
CA ALA A 381 -18.48 28.83 4.88
C ALA A 381 -19.05 29.46 6.15
N ALA A 382 -18.52 29.08 7.32
CA ALA A 382 -18.93 29.59 8.63
C ALA A 382 -17.73 30.03 9.49
#